data_AF-A0A1B1BKU1-F1
#
_entry.id   AF-A0A1B1BKU1-F1
#
_cell.length_a   1.000
_cell.length_b   1.000
_cell.length_c   1.000
_cell.angle_alpha   90.00
_cell.angle_beta   90.00
_cell.angle_gamma   90.00
#
_symmetry.space_group_name_H-M   'P 1'
#
loop_
_entity.id
_entity.type
_entity.pdbx_description
1 polymer ?
#
loop_
_entity_poly.entity_id
_entity_poly.type
_entity_poly.pdbx_seq_one_letter_code
_entity_poly.pdbx_strand_id
1 'polypeptide(L)'
;MESDTSQSREWHAQHVHADTLNQVEPDSAGRFAPRPFSLTPRELGDLLATVSSAPPSVRAWIRYPATAEHIQGLALAWTPRAVYVQWESHGTHRVWVWASAVERTQRRLSTTVRPLPQPPAHSITVRDAPRLVGLINAHLSPCGAEFVTSMTQPGGPFAVMVFGTIDAKGLRLDLSTDPARNMCALQLFDLAVKKVLGERNTAPSFEEAIAAYPWRAVLDELAFADDEADQINL
;
A
#
# COMPACT_ATOMS: atom_id res chain seq x y z
N MET A 1 -7.91 -39.28 44.45
CA MET A 1 -6.66 -38.49 44.54
C MET A 1 -6.21 -38.23 43.13
N GLU A 2 -6.73 -37.17 42.55
CA GLU A 2 -6.27 -36.64 41.27
C GLU A 2 -4.94 -35.95 41.51
N SER A 3 -3.93 -36.26 40.70
CA SER A 3 -2.70 -35.48 40.63
C SER A 3 -2.42 -35.21 39.17
N ASP A 4 -2.94 -34.06 38.77
CA ASP A 4 -2.57 -33.25 37.62
C ASP A 4 -1.05 -33.11 37.55
N THR A 5 -0.46 -33.40 36.40
CA THR A 5 0.86 -32.87 36.05
C THR A 5 0.79 -32.44 34.59
N SER A 6 0.11 -31.31 34.39
CA SER A 6 0.30 -30.41 33.26
C SER A 6 1.79 -30.07 33.11
N GLN A 7 2.49 -30.82 32.26
CA GLN A 7 3.86 -30.50 31.86
C GLN A 7 3.79 -29.45 30.74
N SER A 8 4.12 -28.24 31.13
CA SER A 8 4.29 -27.01 30.36
C SER A 8 4.88 -27.27 28.96
N ARG A 9 4.14 -26.86 27.92
CA ARG A 9 4.67 -26.66 26.57
C ARG A 9 5.71 -25.54 26.62
N GLU A 10 6.98 -25.90 26.79
CA GLU A 10 8.11 -25.00 26.59
C GLU A 10 8.15 -24.57 25.11
N TRP A 11 7.71 -23.34 24.85
CA TRP A 11 7.87 -22.72 23.55
C TRP A 11 9.34 -22.34 23.38
N HIS A 12 10.14 -23.19 22.74
CA HIS A 12 11.53 -22.88 22.41
C HIS A 12 11.57 -21.76 21.37
N ALA A 13 11.84 -20.54 21.82
CA ALA A 13 12.21 -19.44 20.93
C ALA A 13 13.62 -19.70 20.40
N GLN A 14 13.74 -20.02 19.12
CA GLN A 14 15.03 -20.30 18.49
C GLN A 14 15.76 -18.97 18.26
N HIS A 15 17.01 -18.86 18.71
CA HIS A 15 17.84 -17.66 18.53
C HIS A 15 18.81 -17.91 17.37
N VAL A 16 18.80 -17.04 16.37
CA VAL A 16 19.70 -17.08 15.21
C VAL A 16 20.38 -15.72 15.06
N HIS A 17 21.58 -15.66 14.46
CA HIS A 17 22.18 -14.37 14.17
C HIS A 17 21.36 -13.63 13.11
N ALA A 18 21.09 -12.33 13.32
CA ALA A 18 20.20 -11.56 12.46
C ALA A 18 20.70 -11.43 11.01
N ASP A 19 22.02 -11.42 10.82
CA ASP A 19 22.70 -11.36 9.53
C ASP A 19 22.54 -12.63 8.67
N THR A 20 22.17 -13.76 9.28
CA THR A 20 21.90 -15.01 8.54
C THR A 20 20.54 -15.02 7.84
N LEU A 21 19.64 -14.12 8.21
CA LEU A 21 18.31 -13.97 7.61
C LEU A 21 18.35 -12.93 6.47
N ASN A 22 18.63 -13.42 5.26
CA ASN A 22 18.76 -12.59 4.07
C ASN A 22 17.44 -11.98 3.59
N GLN A 23 17.53 -10.88 2.84
CA GLN A 23 16.42 -10.37 2.05
C GLN A 23 15.99 -11.42 1.03
N VAL A 24 14.69 -11.68 0.96
CA VAL A 24 14.08 -12.57 -0.04
C VAL A 24 13.19 -11.74 -0.94
N GLU A 25 13.34 -11.92 -2.25
CA GLU A 25 12.51 -11.34 -3.29
C GLU A 25 11.91 -12.46 -4.12
N PRO A 26 10.72 -12.27 -4.72
CA PRO A 26 10.13 -13.28 -5.58
C PRO A 26 10.94 -13.45 -6.88
N ASP A 27 11.15 -14.69 -7.29
CA ASP A 27 11.89 -15.06 -8.52
C ASP A 27 11.30 -14.42 -9.79
N SER A 28 10.00 -14.11 -9.77
CA SER A 28 9.24 -13.51 -10.87
C SER A 28 9.29 -11.97 -10.89
N ALA A 29 10.06 -11.33 -10.01
CA ALA A 29 10.28 -9.88 -10.06
C ALA A 29 10.99 -9.55 -11.37
N GLY A 30 10.22 -9.24 -12.42
CA GLY A 30 10.75 -8.76 -13.69
C GLY A 30 11.74 -7.61 -13.44
N ARG A 31 12.68 -7.41 -14.35
CA ARG A 31 13.85 -6.49 -14.24
C ARG A 31 13.52 -5.03 -13.81
N PHE A 32 12.25 -4.67 -13.70
CA PHE A 32 11.72 -3.35 -13.38
C PHE A 32 10.86 -3.27 -12.09
N ALA A 33 10.73 -4.36 -11.33
CA ALA A 33 10.04 -4.31 -10.04
C ALA A 33 10.89 -3.57 -9.00
N PRO A 34 10.36 -2.53 -8.31
CA PRO A 34 11.11 -1.80 -7.30
C PRO A 34 11.44 -2.74 -6.15
N ARG A 35 12.72 -2.80 -5.78
CA ARG A 35 13.21 -3.67 -4.71
C ARG A 35 13.07 -2.98 -3.36
N PRO A 36 12.55 -3.66 -2.33
CA PRO A 36 12.52 -3.07 -1.00
C PRO A 36 13.94 -2.95 -0.45
N PHE A 37 14.19 -1.94 0.38
CA PHE A 37 15.43 -1.84 1.13
C PHE A 37 15.30 -2.61 2.44
N SER A 38 16.12 -3.64 2.61
CA SER A 38 16.36 -4.27 3.90
C SER A 38 17.49 -3.56 4.64
N LEU A 39 17.44 -3.58 5.98
CA LEU A 39 18.62 -3.25 6.78
C LEU A 39 19.79 -4.15 6.41
N THR A 40 20.96 -3.54 6.29
CA THR A 40 22.23 -4.21 6.01
C THR A 40 22.76 -4.92 7.28
N PRO A 41 23.66 -5.91 7.13
CA PRO A 41 24.29 -6.56 8.29
C PRO A 41 24.97 -5.56 9.24
N ARG A 42 25.60 -4.50 8.69
CA ARG A 42 26.21 -3.44 9.49
C ARG A 42 25.19 -2.66 10.33
N GLU A 43 24.00 -2.42 9.79
CA GLU A 43 22.92 -1.70 10.50
C GLU A 43 22.25 -2.57 11.56
N LEU A 44 22.15 -3.88 11.31
CA LEU A 44 21.65 -4.88 12.27
C LEU A 44 22.63 -5.08 13.43
N GLY A 45 23.94 -5.05 13.15
CA GLY A 45 25.01 -5.39 14.09
C GLY A 45 25.03 -6.88 14.46
N ASP A 46 25.86 -7.25 15.42
CA ASP A 46 26.03 -8.64 15.88
C ASP A 46 24.91 -9.09 16.85
N LEU A 47 23.67 -8.71 16.58
CA LEU A 47 22.52 -9.02 17.43
C LEU A 47 21.94 -10.40 17.12
N LEU A 48 21.59 -11.13 18.18
CA LEU A 48 20.79 -12.34 18.08
C LEU A 48 19.33 -11.97 17.81
N ALA A 49 18.76 -12.57 16.77
CA ALA A 49 17.36 -12.52 16.42
C ALA A 49 16.62 -13.68 17.07
N THR A 50 15.53 -13.36 17.77
CA THR A 50 14.56 -14.34 18.23
C THR A 50 13.64 -14.69 17.06
N VAL A 51 13.63 -15.95 16.65
CA VAL A 51 12.74 -16.47 15.59
C VAL A 51 11.43 -16.92 16.21
N SER A 52 10.32 -16.51 15.59
CA SER A 52 8.99 -16.93 16.00
C SER A 52 8.61 -18.27 15.38
N SER A 53 8.20 -19.22 16.21
CA SER A 53 7.53 -20.45 15.76
C SER A 53 6.08 -20.20 15.31
N ALA A 54 5.47 -19.11 15.77
CA ALA A 54 4.15 -18.64 15.36
C ALA A 54 4.23 -17.13 15.05
N PRO A 55 4.60 -16.75 13.81
CA PRO A 55 4.83 -15.35 13.44
C PRO A 55 3.60 -14.46 13.68
N PRO A 56 3.69 -13.42 14.55
CA PRO A 56 2.56 -12.52 14.76
C PRO A 56 2.35 -11.61 13.55
N SER A 57 1.07 -11.30 13.27
CA SER A 57 0.70 -10.31 12.27
C SER A 57 1.17 -8.92 12.70
N VAL A 58 1.84 -8.22 11.79
CA VAL A 58 2.36 -6.86 12.00
C VAL A 58 2.03 -5.98 10.80
N ARG A 59 2.01 -4.67 11.01
CA ARG A 59 2.14 -3.70 9.93
C ARG A 59 3.53 -3.10 9.96
N ALA A 60 4.17 -2.98 8.81
CA ALA A 60 5.54 -2.51 8.71
C ALA A 60 5.67 -1.47 7.60
N TRP A 61 6.37 -0.38 7.89
CA TRP A 61 6.78 0.57 6.87
C TRP A 61 7.99 0.02 6.11
N ILE A 62 7.79 -0.30 4.84
CA ILE A 62 8.85 -0.78 3.94
C ILE A 62 9.23 0.35 2.99
N ARG A 63 10.55 0.55 2.82
CA ARG A 63 11.11 1.55 1.91
C ARG A 63 11.45 0.91 0.58
N TYR A 64 11.13 1.61 -0.49
CA TYR A 64 11.54 1.33 -1.86
C TYR A 64 12.34 2.53 -2.40
N PRO A 65 13.09 2.40 -3.51
CA PRO A 65 13.87 3.50 -4.09
C PRO A 65 13.12 4.81 -4.27
N ALA A 66 11.82 4.76 -4.60
CA ALA A 66 11.01 5.94 -4.87
C ALA A 66 9.85 6.16 -3.88
N THR A 67 9.48 5.16 -3.08
CA THR A 67 8.25 5.18 -2.26
C THR A 67 8.47 4.56 -0.88
N ALA A 68 7.52 4.77 0.03
CA ALA A 68 7.40 4.03 1.27
C ALA A 68 5.99 3.49 1.39
N GLU A 69 5.86 2.23 1.76
CA GLU A 69 4.58 1.55 1.83
C GLU A 69 4.36 0.97 3.21
N HIS A 70 3.14 1.11 3.74
CA HIS A 70 2.75 0.51 5.00
C HIS A 70 2.03 -0.81 4.73
N ILE A 71 2.73 -1.92 4.88
CA ILE A 71 2.24 -3.24 4.47
C ILE A 71 1.97 -4.15 5.67
N GLN A 72 0.91 -4.94 5.53
CA GLN A 72 0.58 -5.99 6.46
C GLN A 72 1.45 -7.22 6.15
N GLY A 73 2.11 -7.75 7.18
CA GLY A 73 2.96 -8.90 7.07
C GLY A 73 3.02 -9.72 8.36
N LEU A 74 4.00 -10.61 8.43
CA LEU A 74 4.29 -11.48 9.55
C LEU A 74 5.69 -11.17 10.08
N ALA A 75 5.83 -10.98 11.39
CA ALA A 75 7.15 -10.86 12.01
C ALA A 75 7.74 -12.25 12.24
N LEU A 76 8.63 -12.69 11.36
CA LEU A 76 9.26 -14.00 11.43
C LEU A 76 10.36 -14.05 12.49
N ALA A 77 11.09 -12.95 12.67
CA ALA A 77 12.12 -12.83 13.70
C ALA A 77 12.26 -11.37 14.17
N TRP A 78 12.86 -11.15 15.32
CA TRP A 78 13.15 -9.79 15.82
C TRP A 78 14.41 -9.75 16.68
N THR A 79 15.05 -8.59 16.66
CA THR A 79 16.06 -8.15 17.64
C THR A 79 15.45 -7.01 18.48
N PRO A 80 16.15 -6.48 19.50
CA PRO A 80 15.69 -5.28 20.19
C PRO A 80 15.53 -4.05 19.28
N ARG A 81 16.20 -4.03 18.12
CA ARG A 81 16.26 -2.87 17.22
C ARG A 81 15.59 -3.08 15.88
N ALA A 82 15.40 -4.32 15.43
CA ALA A 82 14.92 -4.63 14.10
C ALA A 82 13.93 -5.80 14.11
N VAL A 83 13.10 -5.88 13.08
CA VAL A 83 12.13 -6.95 12.87
C VAL A 83 12.26 -7.47 11.44
N TYR A 84 12.31 -8.78 11.31
CA TYR A 84 12.33 -9.49 10.03
C TYR A 84 10.89 -9.78 9.62
N VAL A 85 10.42 -9.08 8.59
CA VAL A 85 9.03 -9.06 8.16
C VAL A 85 8.90 -9.84 6.85
N GLN A 86 7.90 -10.71 6.78
CA GLN A 86 7.46 -11.37 5.57
C GLN A 86 6.10 -10.83 5.12
N TRP A 87 5.93 -10.60 3.83
CA TRP A 87 4.63 -10.32 3.23
C TRP A 87 4.53 -10.94 1.84
N GLU A 88 3.32 -10.94 1.30
CA GLU A 88 3.01 -11.46 -0.02
C GLU A 88 2.39 -10.34 -0.87
N SER A 89 2.90 -10.17 -2.08
CA SER A 89 2.35 -9.23 -3.07
C SER A 89 2.36 -9.88 -4.45
N HIS A 90 3.55 -10.01 -5.07
CA HIS A 90 3.78 -10.75 -6.32
C HIS A 90 4.70 -11.96 -6.10
N GLY A 91 4.51 -12.60 -4.93
CA GLY A 91 5.35 -13.62 -4.35
C GLY A 91 5.85 -13.21 -2.97
N THR A 92 6.68 -14.06 -2.35
CA THR A 92 7.11 -13.86 -0.96
C THR A 92 8.26 -12.87 -0.90
N HIS A 93 8.07 -11.81 -0.12
CA HIS A 93 9.14 -10.88 0.22
C HIS A 93 9.52 -11.04 1.69
N ARG A 94 10.81 -10.87 1.99
CA ARG A 94 11.30 -10.79 3.37
C ARG A 94 12.36 -9.71 3.49
N VAL A 95 12.22 -8.83 4.47
CA VAL A 95 13.24 -7.82 4.78
C VAL A 95 13.37 -7.57 6.27
N TRP A 96 14.52 -7.04 6.67
CA TRP A 96 14.69 -6.40 7.96
C TRP A 96 14.26 -4.95 7.90
N VAL A 97 13.52 -4.52 8.92
CA VAL A 97 13.17 -3.12 9.16
C VAL A 97 13.44 -2.75 10.60
N TRP A 98 13.61 -1.45 10.88
CA TRP A 98 13.72 -0.95 12.24
C TRP A 98 12.48 -1.31 13.06
N ALA A 99 12.64 -1.67 14.32
CA ALA A 99 11.54 -2.05 15.21
C ALA A 99 10.53 -0.90 15.39
N SER A 100 10.99 0.35 15.33
CA SER A 100 10.13 1.54 15.35
C SER A 100 9.30 1.74 14.08
N ALA A 101 9.61 1.01 13.01
CA ALA A 101 8.85 1.01 11.76
C ALA A 101 7.78 -0.09 11.73
N VAL A 102 7.61 -0.85 12.83
CA VAL A 102 6.69 -2.00 12.91
C VAL A 102 5.67 -1.82 14.02
N GLU A 103 4.40 -1.94 13.65
CA GLU A 103 3.25 -1.94 14.54
C GLU A 103 2.72 -3.37 14.71
N ARG A 104 2.59 -3.84 15.95
CA ARG A 104 1.99 -5.16 16.20
C ARG A 104 0.48 -5.08 15.97
N THR A 105 -0.04 -5.92 15.07
CA THR A 105 -1.48 -6.13 14.93
C THR A 105 -1.91 -7.10 16.03
N GLN A 106 -1.91 -6.65 17.29
CA GLN A 106 -2.42 -7.48 18.36
C GLN A 106 -3.93 -7.61 18.16
N ARG A 107 -4.42 -8.84 17.98
CA ARG A 107 -5.83 -9.14 18.27
C ARG A 107 -6.02 -8.82 19.75
N ARG A 108 -6.46 -7.59 20.07
CA ARG A 108 -6.91 -7.25 21.41
C ARG A 108 -8.01 -8.25 21.74
N LEU A 109 -7.75 -9.11 22.70
CA LEU A 109 -8.82 -9.74 23.46
C LEU A 109 -9.62 -8.59 24.06
N SER A 110 -10.87 -8.48 23.63
CA SER A 110 -11.84 -7.47 24.05
C SER A 110 -11.96 -7.49 25.57
N THR A 111 -11.22 -6.63 26.27
CA THR A 111 -11.62 -6.18 27.60
C THR A 111 -12.57 -5.02 27.37
N THR A 112 -13.82 -5.24 27.77
CA THR A 112 -14.96 -4.32 27.63
C THR A 112 -14.67 -3.00 28.32
N VAL A 113 -13.99 -2.09 27.63
CA VAL A 113 -14.13 -0.65 27.84
C VAL A 113 -14.99 -0.20 26.68
N ARG A 114 -16.24 0.19 26.96
CA ARG A 114 -17.16 0.71 25.97
C ARG A 114 -16.44 1.82 25.18
N PRO A 115 -16.12 1.63 23.89
CA PRO A 115 -15.56 2.71 23.12
C PRO A 115 -16.66 3.77 23.02
N LEU A 116 -16.33 5.02 23.36
CA LEU A 116 -17.02 6.12 22.69
C LEU A 116 -16.92 5.84 21.18
N PRO A 117 -18.00 5.99 20.41
CA PRO A 117 -18.00 5.67 19.00
C PRO A 117 -16.94 6.54 18.31
N GLN A 118 -15.76 5.97 18.06
CA GLN A 118 -14.86 6.53 17.07
C GLN A 118 -15.52 6.24 15.72
N PRO A 119 -15.71 7.26 14.86
CA PRO A 119 -16.30 7.04 13.56
C PRO A 119 -15.47 5.97 12.83
N PRO A 120 -16.11 5.02 12.15
CA PRO A 120 -15.40 3.96 11.43
C PRO A 120 -14.42 4.63 10.47
N ALA A 121 -13.12 4.34 10.62
CA ALA A 121 -12.13 4.76 9.63
C ALA A 121 -12.63 4.29 8.27
N HIS A 122 -12.96 5.24 7.38
CA HIS A 122 -13.56 4.96 6.10
C HIS A 122 -12.58 4.16 5.23
N SER A 123 -12.69 2.84 5.27
CA SER A 123 -11.99 1.94 4.36
C SER A 123 -12.66 2.02 3.00
N ILE A 124 -11.94 2.52 2.00
CA ILE A 124 -12.36 2.43 0.60
C ILE A 124 -12.04 1.03 0.07
N THR A 125 -13.02 0.43 -0.61
CA THR A 125 -12.90 -0.90 -1.20
C THR A 125 -13.13 -0.86 -2.71
N VAL A 126 -12.75 -1.94 -3.41
CA VAL A 126 -13.06 -2.13 -4.83
C VAL A 126 -14.56 -2.00 -5.13
N ARG A 127 -15.43 -2.29 -4.15
CA ARG A 127 -16.89 -2.15 -4.30
C ARG A 127 -17.35 -0.70 -4.36
N ASP A 128 -16.56 0.23 -3.81
CA ASP A 128 -16.86 1.66 -3.79
C ASP A 128 -16.40 2.35 -5.09
N ALA A 129 -15.47 1.75 -5.82
CA ALA A 129 -14.89 2.31 -7.04
C ALA A 129 -15.92 2.64 -8.14
N PRO A 130 -16.92 1.80 -8.47
CA PRO A 130 -17.89 2.13 -9.52
C PRO A 130 -18.69 3.40 -9.21
N ARG A 131 -19.04 3.64 -7.94
CA ARG A 131 -19.73 4.87 -7.53
C ARG A 131 -18.85 6.09 -7.71
N LEU A 132 -17.57 6.00 -7.32
CA LEU A 132 -16.61 7.10 -7.43
C LEU A 132 -16.26 7.41 -8.88
N VAL A 133 -16.12 6.40 -9.73
CA VAL A 133 -15.97 6.58 -11.18
C VAL A 133 -17.21 7.27 -11.77
N GLY A 134 -18.41 6.90 -11.33
CA GLY A 134 -19.63 7.59 -11.74
C GLY A 134 -19.64 9.08 -11.42
N LEU A 135 -19.13 9.47 -10.23
CA LEU A 135 -18.96 10.87 -9.87
C LEU A 135 -17.93 11.57 -10.74
N ILE A 136 -16.79 10.93 -11.01
CA ILE A 136 -15.75 11.47 -11.89
C ILE A 136 -16.32 11.69 -13.30
N ASN A 137 -17.05 10.73 -13.86
CA ASN A 137 -17.68 10.86 -15.17
C ASN A 137 -18.72 11.98 -15.21
N ALA A 138 -19.42 12.26 -14.11
CA ALA A 138 -20.28 13.44 -14.01
C ALA A 138 -19.51 14.76 -14.12
N HIS A 139 -18.26 14.81 -13.66
CA HIS A 139 -17.37 15.97 -13.80
C HIS A 139 -16.66 16.04 -15.15
N LEU A 140 -16.38 14.89 -15.79
CA LEU A 140 -15.76 14.83 -17.11
C LEU A 140 -16.77 15.11 -18.25
N SER A 141 -18.04 14.75 -18.06
CA SER A 141 -19.09 14.90 -19.09
C SER A 141 -19.26 16.34 -19.62
N PRO A 142 -19.23 17.40 -18.79
CA PRO A 142 -19.24 18.79 -19.28
C PRO A 142 -18.02 19.16 -20.14
N CYS A 143 -16.91 18.42 -19.99
CA CYS A 143 -15.70 18.59 -20.79
C CYS A 143 -15.69 17.69 -22.05
N GLY A 144 -16.75 16.91 -22.29
CA GLY A 144 -16.84 15.98 -23.42
C GLY A 144 -16.02 14.70 -23.24
N ALA A 145 -15.48 14.45 -22.05
CA ALA A 145 -14.65 13.29 -21.75
C ALA A 145 -15.41 12.25 -20.91
N GLU A 146 -15.02 10.99 -21.04
CA GLU A 146 -15.53 9.89 -20.21
C GLU A 146 -14.38 8.96 -19.81
N PHE A 147 -14.30 8.61 -18.53
CA PHE A 147 -13.40 7.57 -18.04
C PHE A 147 -14.07 6.20 -18.16
N VAL A 148 -13.59 5.39 -19.09
CA VAL A 148 -14.06 4.02 -19.32
C VAL A 148 -13.23 3.06 -18.48
N THR A 149 -13.81 2.52 -17.41
CA THR A 149 -13.12 1.57 -16.55
C THR A 149 -12.90 0.25 -17.26
N SER A 150 -11.64 -0.21 -17.25
CA SER A 150 -11.23 -1.51 -17.78
C SER A 150 -10.98 -2.53 -16.67
N MET A 151 -10.37 -2.10 -15.56
CA MET A 151 -10.04 -2.97 -14.44
C MET A 151 -10.03 -2.18 -13.14
N THR A 152 -10.31 -2.85 -12.03
CA THR A 152 -10.13 -2.28 -10.69
C THR A 152 -9.32 -3.25 -9.85
N GLN A 153 -8.32 -2.72 -9.15
CA GLN A 153 -7.45 -3.50 -8.27
C GLN A 153 -7.37 -2.84 -6.90
N PRO A 154 -7.30 -3.63 -5.81
CA PRO A 154 -6.99 -3.09 -4.50
C PRO A 154 -5.56 -2.54 -4.50
N GLY A 155 -5.39 -1.28 -4.11
CA GLY A 155 -4.08 -0.65 -3.85
C GLY A 155 -3.65 -0.77 -2.39
N GLY A 156 -4.46 -1.44 -1.56
CA GLY A 156 -4.26 -1.61 -0.12
C GLY A 156 -5.58 -1.56 0.65
N PRO A 157 -5.55 -1.59 2.00
CA PRO A 157 -6.76 -1.53 2.84
C PRO A 157 -7.46 -0.17 2.79
N PHE A 158 -6.79 0.84 2.26
CA PHE A 158 -7.26 2.23 2.17
C PHE A 158 -7.08 2.80 0.76
N ALA A 159 -6.83 1.95 -0.24
CA ALA A 159 -6.62 2.44 -1.59
C ALA A 159 -7.19 1.49 -2.63
N VAL A 160 -7.67 2.08 -3.72
CA VAL A 160 -8.13 1.37 -4.91
C VAL A 160 -7.54 2.04 -6.14
N MET A 161 -7.05 1.22 -7.06
CA MET A 161 -6.54 1.63 -8.35
C MET A 161 -7.57 1.24 -9.40
N VAL A 162 -8.03 2.22 -10.18
CA VAL A 162 -8.94 1.99 -11.29
C VAL A 162 -8.17 2.25 -12.58
N PHE A 163 -8.05 1.22 -13.42
CA PHE A 163 -7.44 1.33 -14.73
C PHE A 163 -8.54 1.53 -15.76
N GLY A 164 -8.33 2.44 -16.68
CA GLY A 164 -9.30 2.76 -17.71
C GLY A 164 -8.72 3.61 -18.80
N THR A 165 -9.60 4.16 -19.62
CA THR A 165 -9.22 5.07 -20.69
C THR A 165 -10.06 6.34 -20.68
N ILE A 166 -9.45 7.45 -21.07
CA ILE A 166 -10.13 8.68 -21.51
C ILE A 166 -9.61 8.96 -22.91
N ASP A 167 -10.49 9.16 -23.88
CA ASP A 167 -10.12 9.42 -25.29
C ASP A 167 -9.09 8.44 -25.83
N ALA A 168 -9.29 7.14 -25.56
CA ALA A 168 -8.39 6.02 -25.89
C ALA A 168 -7.00 6.04 -25.21
N LYS A 169 -6.70 7.02 -24.35
CA LYS A 169 -5.44 7.07 -23.58
C LYS A 169 -5.56 6.21 -22.32
N GLY A 170 -4.58 5.33 -22.11
CA GLY A 170 -4.54 4.45 -20.94
C GLY A 170 -4.19 5.22 -19.67
N LEU A 171 -5.10 5.22 -18.71
CA LEU A 171 -4.98 5.95 -17.45
C LEU A 171 -5.16 5.03 -16.26
N ARG A 172 -4.48 5.38 -15.16
CA ARG A 172 -4.71 4.80 -13.84
C ARG A 172 -5.15 5.89 -12.88
N LEU A 173 -6.29 5.66 -12.23
CA LEU A 173 -6.84 6.50 -11.19
C LEU A 173 -6.57 5.85 -9.84
N ASP A 174 -5.82 6.56 -8.99
CA ASP A 174 -5.49 6.13 -7.64
C ASP A 174 -6.38 6.89 -6.64
N LEU A 175 -7.24 6.16 -5.95
CA LEU A 175 -8.12 6.66 -4.90
C LEU A 175 -7.63 6.11 -3.57
N SER A 176 -7.33 6.97 -2.60
CA SER A 176 -6.84 6.53 -1.28
C SER A 176 -7.47 7.30 -0.13
N THR A 177 -7.60 6.66 1.02
CA THR A 177 -7.92 7.31 2.29
C THR A 177 -6.70 7.31 3.20
N ASP A 178 -6.42 8.47 3.81
CA ASP A 178 -5.49 8.63 4.91
C ASP A 178 -6.29 8.62 6.22
N PRO A 179 -6.37 7.48 6.91
CA PRO A 179 -7.13 7.37 8.16
C PRO A 179 -6.50 8.19 9.30
N ALA A 180 -5.22 8.56 9.23
CA ALA A 180 -4.58 9.36 10.26
C ALA A 180 -4.97 10.84 10.18
N ARG A 181 -5.21 11.32 8.96
CA ARG A 181 -5.64 12.71 8.70
C ARG A 181 -7.14 12.83 8.43
N ASN A 182 -7.83 11.71 8.29
CA ASN A 182 -9.23 11.64 7.84
C ASN A 182 -9.43 12.38 6.50
N MET A 183 -8.52 12.13 5.55
CA MET A 183 -8.52 12.75 4.24
C MET A 183 -8.59 11.70 3.15
N CYS A 184 -9.37 11.96 2.11
CA CYS A 184 -9.35 11.23 0.86
C CYS A 184 -8.39 11.90 -0.11
N ALA A 185 -7.73 11.11 -0.95
CA ALA A 185 -6.87 11.61 -2.00
C ALA A 185 -7.22 10.97 -3.35
N LEU A 186 -7.14 11.79 -4.39
CA LEU A 186 -7.32 11.39 -5.77
C LEU A 186 -6.08 11.79 -6.58
N GLN A 187 -5.61 10.87 -7.41
CA GLN A 187 -4.49 11.11 -8.31
C GLN A 187 -4.71 10.36 -9.61
N LEU A 188 -4.43 11.01 -10.74
CA LEU A 188 -4.48 10.40 -12.06
C LEU A 188 -3.06 10.17 -12.58
N PHE A 189 -2.86 9.08 -13.30
CA PHE A 189 -1.57 8.67 -13.84
C PHE A 189 -1.72 8.25 -15.29
N ASP A 190 -0.90 8.85 -16.16
CA ASP A 190 -0.77 8.46 -17.55
C ASP A 190 0.11 7.22 -17.68
N LEU A 191 -0.44 6.14 -18.24
CA LEU A 191 0.29 4.89 -18.40
C LEU A 191 1.25 4.92 -19.61
N ALA A 192 0.99 5.74 -20.62
CA ALA A 192 1.83 5.85 -21.82
C ALA A 192 3.13 6.58 -21.50
N VAL A 193 3.04 7.76 -20.87
CA VAL A 193 4.23 8.56 -20.50
C VAL A 193 4.72 8.29 -19.07
N LYS A 194 4.04 7.41 -18.33
CA LYS A 194 4.38 7.03 -16.94
C LYS A 194 4.49 8.24 -16.01
N LYS A 195 3.58 9.20 -16.17
CA LYS A 195 3.59 10.48 -15.48
C LYS A 195 2.31 10.64 -14.66
N VAL A 196 2.44 11.22 -13.48
CA VAL A 196 1.28 11.71 -12.72
C VAL A 196 0.70 12.92 -13.45
N LEU A 197 -0.60 12.87 -13.74
CA LEU A 197 -1.34 13.96 -14.38
C LEU A 197 -2.03 14.81 -13.31
N GLY A 198 -1.54 16.03 -13.12
CA GLY A 198 -2.02 16.95 -12.09
C GLY A 198 -1.48 16.67 -10.68
N GLU A 199 -1.60 17.66 -9.80
CA GLU A 199 -1.23 17.50 -8.40
C GLU A 199 -2.20 16.57 -7.67
N ARG A 200 -1.66 15.73 -6.77
CA ARG A 200 -2.49 14.89 -5.90
C ARG A 200 -3.40 15.79 -5.08
N ASN A 201 -4.71 15.63 -5.26
CA ASN A 201 -5.68 16.40 -4.49
C ASN A 201 -6.09 15.64 -3.23
N THR A 202 -6.18 16.35 -2.11
CA THR A 202 -6.58 15.79 -0.82
C THR A 202 -7.74 16.59 -0.24
N ALA A 203 -8.84 15.94 0.12
CA ALA A 203 -9.99 16.57 0.76
C ALA A 203 -10.61 15.66 1.83
N PRO A 204 -11.43 16.18 2.76
CA PRO A 204 -12.14 15.38 3.76
C PRO A 204 -13.03 14.26 3.20
N SER A 205 -13.48 14.38 1.95
CA SER A 205 -14.30 13.37 1.25
C SER A 205 -13.82 13.16 -0.20
N PHE A 206 -14.21 12.04 -0.81
CA PHE A 206 -13.90 11.81 -2.23
C PHE A 206 -14.68 12.75 -3.13
N GLU A 207 -15.92 13.08 -2.78
CA GLU A 207 -16.74 14.05 -3.48
C GLU A 207 -16.04 15.42 -3.57
N GLU A 208 -15.49 15.91 -2.46
CA GLU A 208 -14.74 17.16 -2.44
C GLU A 208 -13.41 17.06 -3.19
N ALA A 209 -12.69 15.94 -3.05
CA ALA A 209 -11.43 15.73 -3.77
C ALA A 209 -11.62 15.67 -5.29
N ILE A 210 -12.71 15.03 -5.74
CA ILE A 210 -13.11 14.96 -7.16
C ILE A 210 -13.53 16.36 -7.63
N ALA A 211 -14.37 17.08 -6.88
CA ALA A 211 -14.85 18.39 -7.29
C ALA A 211 -13.75 19.44 -7.40
N ALA A 212 -12.76 19.38 -6.50
CA ALA A 212 -11.61 20.28 -6.49
C ALA A 212 -10.47 19.83 -7.43
N TYR A 213 -10.56 18.65 -8.05
CA TYR A 213 -9.52 18.16 -8.95
C TYR A 213 -9.47 19.00 -10.23
N PRO A 214 -8.28 19.36 -10.74
CA PRO A 214 -8.14 20.23 -11.91
C PRO A 214 -8.40 19.46 -13.22
N TRP A 215 -9.59 18.89 -13.40
CA TRP A 215 -9.97 18.04 -14.55
C TRP A 215 -9.65 18.68 -15.89
N ARG A 216 -9.97 19.97 -16.05
CA ARG A 216 -9.75 20.69 -17.31
C ARG A 216 -8.27 20.80 -17.68
N ALA A 217 -7.43 21.18 -16.72
CA ALA A 217 -5.98 21.28 -16.95
C ALA A 217 -5.36 19.91 -17.27
N VAL A 218 -5.86 18.84 -16.63
CA VAL A 218 -5.43 17.47 -16.90
C VAL A 218 -5.87 16.99 -18.29
N LEU A 219 -7.08 17.31 -18.71
CA LEU A 219 -7.56 16.98 -20.07
C LEU A 219 -6.82 17.79 -21.15
N ASP A 220 -6.50 19.06 -20.89
CA ASP A 220 -5.69 19.87 -21.79
C ASP A 220 -4.28 19.25 -21.91
N GLU A 221 -3.64 18.87 -20.80
CA GLU A 221 -2.34 18.17 -20.80
C GLU A 221 -2.39 16.85 -21.56
N LEU A 222 -3.49 16.10 -21.43
CA LEU A 222 -3.73 14.90 -22.23
C LEU A 222 -3.84 15.25 -23.72
N ALA A 223 -4.61 16.26 -24.10
CA ALA A 223 -4.77 16.65 -25.51
C ALA A 223 -3.44 17.09 -26.16
N PHE A 224 -2.62 17.88 -25.46
CA PHE A 224 -1.31 18.34 -25.95
C PHE A 224 -0.31 17.19 -26.16
N ALA A 225 -0.45 16.09 -25.43
CA ALA A 225 0.43 14.93 -25.61
C ALA A 225 0.21 14.18 -26.94
N ASP A 226 -0.94 14.36 -27.62
CA ASP A 226 -1.12 13.82 -28.99
C ASP A 226 -0.38 14.65 -30.05
N ASP A 227 -0.36 15.97 -29.89
CA ASP A 227 0.19 16.89 -30.91
C ASP A 227 1.72 16.77 -31.05
N GLU A 228 2.42 16.39 -29.98
CA GLU A 228 3.87 16.09 -30.04
C GLU A 228 4.18 14.71 -30.66
N ALA A 229 3.32 13.73 -30.48
CA ALA A 229 3.55 12.38 -31.01
C ALA A 229 3.44 12.34 -32.55
N ASP A 230 2.59 13.18 -33.13
CA ASP A 230 2.45 13.32 -34.59
C ASP A 230 3.56 14.17 -35.23
N GLN A 231 4.24 15.04 -34.48
CA GLN A 231 5.36 15.86 -35.02
C GLN A 231 6.69 15.12 -35.14
N ILE A 232 6.86 13.97 -34.49
CA ILE A 232 8.10 13.18 -34.54
C ILE A 232 8.12 12.20 -35.74
N ASN A 233 7.01 12.07 -36.47
CA ASN A 233 6.89 11.19 -37.64
C ASN A 233 6.86 11.92 -39.00
N LEU A 234 7.32 13.18 -39.09
CA LEU A 234 7.48 13.90 -40.35
C LEU A 234 8.94 14.15 -40.74
#